data_AF-A0A846A2K9-F1
#
_entry.id   AF-A0A846A2K9-F1
#
_cell.length_a   1.000
_cell.length_b   1.000
_cell.length_c   1.000
_cell.angle_alpha   90.00
_cell.angle_beta   90.00
_cell.angle_gamma   90.00
#
_symmetry.space_group_name_H-M   'P 1'
#
loop_
_entity.id
_entity.type
_entity.pdbx_description
1 polymer ?
#
loop_
_entity_poly.entity_id
_entity_poly.type
_entity_poly.pdbx_seq_one_letter_code
_entity_poly.pdbx_strand_id
1 'polypeptide(L)'
;MNGFLVPGQEEFLFNKVKSLPEDALIVEVGSYQGRSTAAMAFACVGSNRKIYCIDPWIGQCPDLPEKSVFEVWKENLENYQLTPYIKSFQGYSSEIMKRWGELTGEKTIDFVFIDGSHEYLDVLTDFGLLLPLMKVGGWMAFHDVVETWPGCDYLWHDIVKFRLTDHEYSTTLACGRVKTTQELSEELQELNELRTLLVQSQQLQESGSIELEQSQTKLKQTQEQLQDTQDQLQQTQGQFQNAQVELVQTKLKQTQEQLQDTQKQLQNAKGKVELVQTQFKQTQEQLQQTQEQLQQTQEQLQNTQVELVQSQQLQESKSIELQQTQYELHHSKLEVAAMKTSKFWKLRSLWFKFKGLVGLPIDNQ
;
A
#
# COMPACT_ATOMS: atom_id res chain seq x y z
N MET A 1 -62.52 61.20 -11.59
CA MET A 1 -61.52 61.84 -12.47
C MET A 1 -60.94 60.77 -13.36
N ASN A 2 -60.57 61.10 -14.59
CA ASN A 2 -59.85 60.17 -15.45
C ASN A 2 -58.38 60.07 -15.00
N GLY A 3 -57.75 58.94 -15.32
CA GLY A 3 -56.37 58.61 -14.96
C GLY A 3 -56.13 57.11 -15.06
N PHE A 4 -54.88 56.69 -15.25
CA PHE A 4 -54.54 55.30 -15.63
C PHE A 4 -54.32 54.34 -14.45
N LEU A 5 -54.62 54.76 -13.21
CA LEU A 5 -54.57 53.88 -12.05
C LEU A 5 -55.54 52.69 -12.18
N VAL A 6 -55.05 51.51 -11.80
CA VAL A 6 -55.85 50.29 -11.70
C VAL A 6 -56.51 50.18 -10.32
N PRO A 7 -57.61 49.40 -10.18
CA PRO A 7 -58.36 49.33 -8.92
C PRO A 7 -57.49 48.97 -7.71
N GLY A 8 -57.62 49.75 -6.63
CA GLY A 8 -56.91 49.55 -5.37
C GLY A 8 -55.69 50.45 -5.19
N GLN A 9 -55.13 51.00 -6.28
CA GLN A 9 -53.95 51.88 -6.19
C GLN A 9 -54.27 53.23 -5.55
N GLU A 10 -55.48 53.78 -5.74
CA GLU A 10 -55.88 55.01 -5.03
C GLU A 10 -55.94 54.80 -3.52
N GLU A 11 -56.52 53.67 -3.10
CA GLU A 11 -56.60 53.31 -1.68
C GLU A 11 -55.20 53.10 -1.12
N PHE A 12 -54.31 52.44 -1.86
CA PHE A 12 -52.91 52.28 -1.46
C PHE A 12 -52.23 53.64 -1.27
N LEU A 13 -52.29 54.53 -2.25
CA LEU A 13 -51.68 55.86 -2.19
C LEU A 13 -52.28 56.71 -1.06
N PHE A 14 -53.60 56.70 -0.91
CA PHE A 14 -54.29 57.38 0.18
C PHE A 14 -53.80 56.88 1.55
N ASN A 15 -53.80 55.57 1.77
CA ASN A 15 -53.38 54.97 3.04
C ASN A 15 -51.90 55.23 3.32
N LYS A 16 -51.04 55.16 2.29
CA LYS A 16 -49.62 55.46 2.42
C LYS A 16 -49.41 56.90 2.86
N VAL A 17 -50.00 57.88 2.18
CA VAL A 17 -49.90 59.30 2.56
C VAL A 17 -50.51 59.56 3.94
N LYS A 18 -51.63 58.90 4.26
CA LYS A 18 -52.29 59.03 5.56
C LYS A 18 -51.41 58.56 6.72
N SER A 19 -50.55 57.56 6.48
CA SER A 19 -49.62 57.03 7.49
C SER A 19 -48.41 57.93 7.78
N LEU A 20 -48.15 58.94 6.94
CA LEU A 20 -47.01 59.86 7.09
C LEU A 20 -47.26 60.89 8.20
N PRO A 21 -46.21 61.58 8.70
CA PRO A 21 -46.36 62.70 9.63
C PRO A 21 -47.34 63.79 9.17
N GLU A 22 -47.94 64.52 10.11
CA GLU A 22 -48.96 65.55 9.82
C GLU A 22 -48.45 66.75 9.00
N ASP A 23 -47.15 66.93 8.89
CA ASP A 23 -46.47 67.96 8.10
C ASP A 23 -45.61 67.39 6.95
N ALA A 24 -45.84 66.12 6.59
CA ALA A 24 -45.07 65.42 5.58
C ALA A 24 -45.08 66.13 4.22
N LEU A 25 -43.92 66.09 3.55
CA LEU A 25 -43.75 66.56 2.19
C LEU A 25 -43.81 65.38 1.22
N ILE A 26 -44.76 65.45 0.30
CA ILE A 26 -44.99 64.44 -0.74
C ILE A 26 -44.59 65.02 -2.10
N VAL A 27 -43.93 64.23 -2.94
CA VAL A 27 -43.64 64.57 -4.34
C VAL A 27 -44.29 63.55 -5.26
N GLU A 28 -44.93 64.05 -6.31
CA GLU A 28 -45.48 63.25 -7.40
C GLU A 28 -44.81 63.70 -8.70
N VAL A 29 -44.21 62.75 -9.42
CA VAL A 29 -43.68 62.97 -10.78
C VAL A 29 -44.60 62.26 -11.76
N GLY A 30 -45.20 63.03 -12.67
CA GLY A 30 -46.29 62.56 -13.52
C GLY A 30 -47.62 62.63 -12.78
N SER A 31 -48.41 63.65 -13.09
CA SER A 31 -49.69 63.91 -12.42
C SER A 31 -50.87 63.84 -13.39
N TYR A 32 -50.61 63.94 -14.70
CA TYR A 32 -51.60 63.84 -15.78
C TYR A 32 -52.89 64.62 -15.47
N GLN A 33 -54.05 63.97 -15.40
CA GLN A 33 -55.35 64.57 -15.07
C GLN A 33 -55.68 64.60 -13.56
N GLY A 34 -54.79 64.09 -12.69
CA GLY A 34 -54.83 64.32 -11.24
C GLY A 34 -55.51 63.24 -10.40
N ARG A 35 -55.74 62.03 -10.93
CA ARG A 35 -56.41 60.93 -10.18
C ARG A 35 -55.58 60.46 -8.98
N SER A 36 -54.30 60.17 -9.18
CA SER A 36 -53.31 59.84 -8.12
C SER A 36 -53.12 61.01 -7.17
N THR A 37 -52.95 62.22 -7.71
CA THR A 37 -52.86 63.46 -6.94
C THR A 37 -54.04 63.61 -5.98
N ALA A 38 -55.26 63.42 -6.48
CA ALA A 38 -56.48 63.57 -5.69
C ALA A 38 -56.57 62.52 -4.58
N ALA A 39 -56.25 61.25 -4.87
CA ALA A 39 -56.21 60.19 -3.87
C ALA A 39 -55.27 60.53 -2.71
N MET A 40 -54.05 60.98 -3.02
CA MET A 40 -53.09 61.45 -2.03
C MET A 40 -53.56 62.70 -1.30
N ALA A 41 -54.15 63.68 -2.01
CA ALA A 41 -54.56 64.96 -1.43
C ALA A 41 -55.74 64.81 -0.46
N PHE A 42 -56.64 63.86 -0.68
CA PHE A 42 -57.68 63.53 0.30
C PHE A 42 -57.08 63.07 1.64
N ALA A 43 -55.96 62.34 1.63
CA ALA A 43 -55.28 61.94 2.86
C ALA A 43 -54.65 63.13 3.60
N CYS A 44 -54.38 64.24 2.90
CA CYS A 44 -53.86 65.48 3.48
C CYS A 44 -54.94 66.34 4.16
N VAL A 45 -56.23 66.07 3.95
CA VAL A 45 -57.32 66.88 4.52
C VAL A 45 -57.25 66.91 6.04
N GLY A 46 -57.23 68.12 6.61
CA GLY A 46 -57.10 68.35 8.06
C GLY A 46 -55.66 68.27 8.60
N SER A 47 -54.66 68.21 7.72
CA SER A 47 -53.24 68.18 8.08
C SER A 47 -52.46 69.34 7.47
N ASN A 48 -51.17 69.41 7.79
CA ASN A 48 -50.21 70.32 7.18
C ASN A 48 -49.40 69.68 6.03
N ARG A 49 -49.72 68.44 5.65
CA ARG A 49 -49.07 67.72 4.55
C ARG A 49 -49.21 68.52 3.24
N LYS A 50 -48.16 68.49 2.42
CA LYS A 50 -48.15 69.16 1.11
C LYS A 50 -47.67 68.22 0.02
N ILE A 51 -48.39 68.21 -1.09
CA ILE A 51 -48.05 67.46 -2.30
C ILE A 51 -47.47 68.42 -3.32
N TYR A 52 -46.32 68.06 -3.87
CA TYR A 52 -45.63 68.79 -4.92
C TYR A 52 -45.72 67.97 -6.20
N CYS A 53 -46.59 68.40 -7.11
CA CYS A 53 -46.88 67.74 -8.37
C CYS A 53 -45.99 68.31 -9.47
N ILE A 54 -45.23 67.45 -10.14
CA ILE A 54 -44.27 67.82 -11.17
C ILE A 54 -44.65 67.09 -12.45
N ASP A 55 -45.03 67.86 -13.45
CA ASP A 55 -45.46 67.35 -14.74
C ASP A 55 -45.27 68.46 -15.78
N PRO A 56 -44.81 68.17 -17.00
CA PRO A 56 -44.72 69.19 -18.03
C PRO A 56 -46.10 69.62 -18.58
N TRP A 57 -47.15 68.81 -18.37
CA TRP A 57 -48.52 68.97 -18.85
C TRP A 57 -48.59 69.37 -20.34
N ILE A 58 -47.90 68.61 -21.19
CA ILE A 58 -47.78 68.93 -22.60
C ILE A 58 -49.03 68.46 -23.35
N GLY A 59 -49.62 69.38 -24.12
CA GLY A 59 -50.66 69.07 -25.11
C GLY A 59 -52.10 69.23 -24.61
N GLN A 60 -53.03 68.85 -25.49
CA GLN A 60 -54.46 68.85 -25.22
C GLN A 60 -54.90 67.56 -24.52
N CYS A 61 -55.94 67.63 -23.70
CA CYS A 61 -56.53 66.47 -23.08
C CYS A 61 -57.15 65.56 -24.15
N PRO A 62 -56.78 64.27 -24.23
CA PRO A 62 -57.33 63.34 -25.23
C PRO A 62 -58.87 63.22 -25.17
N ASP A 63 -59.43 63.28 -23.96
CA ASP A 63 -60.87 63.15 -23.71
C ASP A 63 -61.62 64.46 -23.95
N LEU A 64 -60.92 65.60 -23.86
CA LEU A 64 -61.47 66.96 -23.97
C LEU A 64 -60.51 67.83 -24.79
N PRO A 65 -60.53 67.72 -26.14
CA PRO A 65 -59.53 68.37 -27.01
C PRO A 65 -59.51 69.90 -26.94
N GLU A 66 -60.59 70.50 -26.41
CA GLU A 66 -60.75 71.94 -26.20
C GLU A 66 -59.96 72.47 -24.99
N LYS A 67 -59.45 71.58 -24.13
CA LYS A 67 -58.73 71.93 -22.88
C LYS A 67 -57.36 71.28 -22.84
N SER A 68 -56.38 72.04 -22.34
CA SER A 68 -55.06 71.50 -22.04
C SER A 68 -55.13 70.47 -20.91
N VAL A 69 -54.16 69.56 -20.85
CA VAL A 69 -54.08 68.59 -19.73
C VAL A 69 -53.97 69.32 -18.38
N PHE A 70 -53.23 70.44 -18.34
CA PHE A 70 -53.09 71.26 -17.12
C PHE A 70 -54.42 71.87 -16.65
N GLU A 71 -55.23 72.40 -17.56
CA GLU A 71 -56.55 72.95 -17.21
C GLU A 71 -57.46 71.87 -16.64
N VAL A 72 -57.49 70.68 -17.27
CA VAL A 72 -58.28 69.55 -16.76
C VAL A 72 -57.79 69.10 -15.37
N TRP A 73 -56.47 68.98 -15.19
CA TRP A 73 -55.86 68.65 -13.89
C TRP A 73 -56.25 69.66 -12.81
N LYS A 74 -56.14 70.95 -13.13
CA LYS A 74 -56.43 72.04 -12.19
C LYS A 74 -57.92 72.08 -11.81
N GLU A 75 -58.82 72.06 -12.80
CA GLU A 75 -60.26 72.05 -12.57
C GLU A 75 -60.69 70.83 -11.76
N ASN A 76 -60.13 69.65 -12.05
CA ASN A 76 -60.38 68.44 -11.28
C ASN A 76 -60.07 68.67 -9.80
N LEU A 77 -58.91 69.19 -9.45
CA LEU A 77 -58.52 69.39 -8.04
C LEU A 77 -59.28 70.53 -7.36
N GLU A 78 -59.64 71.58 -8.09
CA GLU A 78 -60.49 72.67 -7.59
C GLU A 78 -61.91 72.20 -7.28
N ASN A 79 -62.50 71.35 -8.13
CA ASN A 79 -63.84 70.81 -7.93
C ASN A 79 -63.98 70.01 -6.63
N TYR A 80 -62.91 69.37 -6.15
CA TYR A 80 -62.87 68.68 -4.86
C TYR A 80 -62.25 69.50 -3.73
N GLN A 81 -61.94 70.78 -3.96
CA GLN A 81 -61.37 71.71 -2.97
C GLN A 81 -60.03 71.23 -2.38
N LEU A 82 -59.22 70.57 -3.20
CA LEU A 82 -57.95 69.95 -2.79
C LEU A 82 -56.74 70.88 -2.99
N THR A 83 -56.91 71.99 -3.71
CA THR A 83 -55.84 72.95 -4.01
C THR A 83 -55.06 73.48 -2.80
N PRO A 84 -55.61 73.63 -1.58
CA PRO A 84 -54.81 74.07 -0.43
C PRO A 84 -53.66 73.13 -0.07
N TYR A 85 -53.72 71.84 -0.44
CA TYR A 85 -52.72 70.83 -0.09
C TYR A 85 -51.67 70.61 -1.19
N ILE A 86 -51.81 71.27 -2.33
CA ILE A 86 -51.05 70.95 -3.55
C ILE A 86 -50.26 72.17 -4.03
N LYS A 87 -49.04 71.92 -4.50
CA LYS A 87 -48.22 72.87 -5.27
C LYS A 87 -47.83 72.22 -6.58
N SER A 88 -48.18 72.83 -7.70
CA SER A 88 -47.81 72.37 -9.04
C SER A 88 -46.54 73.05 -9.54
N PHE A 89 -45.63 72.28 -10.13
CA PHE A 89 -44.51 72.78 -10.90
C PHE A 89 -44.59 72.26 -12.33
N GLN A 90 -44.91 73.16 -13.26
CA GLN A 90 -44.98 72.81 -14.68
C GLN A 90 -43.55 72.74 -15.26
N GLY A 91 -43.15 71.54 -15.69
CA GLY A 91 -41.83 71.30 -16.29
C GLY A 91 -41.37 69.85 -16.13
N TYR A 92 -40.21 69.54 -16.71
CA TYR A 92 -39.60 68.23 -16.53
C TYR A 92 -39.01 68.08 -15.13
N SER A 93 -39.16 66.90 -14.54
CA SER A 93 -38.58 66.55 -13.23
C SER A 93 -37.08 66.88 -13.15
N SER A 94 -36.33 66.54 -14.19
CA SER A 94 -34.88 66.80 -14.27
C SER A 94 -34.48 68.27 -14.16
N GLU A 95 -35.38 69.20 -14.47
CA GLU A 95 -35.18 70.65 -14.35
C GLU A 95 -35.63 71.15 -12.98
N ILE A 96 -36.79 70.68 -12.50
CA ILE A 96 -37.36 71.08 -11.20
C ILE A 96 -36.48 70.60 -10.05
N MET A 97 -35.98 69.36 -10.08
CA MET A 97 -35.16 68.80 -9.00
C MET A 97 -33.84 69.56 -8.80
N LYS A 98 -33.24 70.11 -9.87
CA LYS A 98 -32.02 70.93 -9.76
C LYS A 98 -32.22 72.21 -8.95
N ARG A 99 -33.46 72.69 -8.87
CA ARG A 99 -33.85 73.91 -8.15
C ARG A 99 -34.64 73.61 -6.88
N TRP A 100 -34.67 72.35 -6.45
CA TRP A 100 -35.51 71.91 -5.34
C TRP A 100 -35.26 72.71 -4.05
N GLY A 101 -34.00 72.95 -3.71
CA GLY A 101 -33.61 73.76 -2.54
C GLY A 101 -34.19 75.17 -2.58
N GLU A 102 -34.07 75.85 -3.72
CA GLU A 102 -34.62 77.21 -3.94
C GLU A 102 -36.15 77.22 -3.85
N LEU A 103 -36.81 76.21 -4.42
CA LEU A 103 -38.27 76.14 -4.53
C LEU A 103 -38.96 75.74 -3.22
N THR A 104 -38.27 75.00 -2.36
CA THR A 104 -38.87 74.39 -1.16
C THR A 104 -38.25 74.84 0.16
N GLY A 105 -37.12 75.55 0.12
CA GLY A 105 -36.34 75.91 1.31
C GLY A 105 -35.61 74.70 1.89
N GLU A 106 -34.99 73.89 1.01
CA GLU A 106 -34.20 72.69 1.37
C GLU A 106 -34.98 71.62 2.17
N LYS A 107 -36.30 71.55 1.98
CA LYS A 107 -37.11 70.54 2.66
C LYS A 107 -36.83 69.15 2.09
N THR A 108 -36.59 68.20 2.98
CA THR A 108 -36.47 66.77 2.68
C THR A 108 -37.83 66.13 2.44
N ILE A 109 -37.90 65.15 1.55
CA ILE A 109 -39.14 64.52 1.09
C ILE A 109 -39.48 63.29 1.95
N ASP A 110 -40.73 63.17 2.40
CA ASP A 110 -41.23 62.03 3.18
C ASP A 110 -41.78 60.91 2.28
N PHE A 111 -42.42 61.27 1.17
CA PHE A 111 -42.96 60.32 0.19
C PHE A 111 -42.76 60.79 -1.24
N VAL A 112 -42.34 59.88 -2.11
CA VAL A 112 -42.19 60.08 -3.55
C VAL A 112 -43.05 59.08 -4.29
N PHE A 113 -43.82 59.54 -5.27
CA PHE A 113 -44.52 58.69 -6.24
C PHE A 113 -44.09 59.05 -7.66
N ILE A 114 -43.56 58.08 -8.41
CA ILE A 114 -43.06 58.24 -9.79
C ILE A 114 -44.00 57.49 -10.73
N ASP A 115 -44.68 58.24 -11.59
CA ASP A 115 -45.68 57.81 -12.58
C ASP A 115 -45.63 58.73 -13.83
N GLY A 116 -44.40 59.05 -14.26
CA GLY A 116 -44.12 59.99 -15.35
C GLY A 116 -43.91 59.29 -16.70
N SER A 117 -42.65 59.26 -17.14
CA SER A 117 -42.25 58.50 -18.34
C SER A 117 -42.10 57.02 -17.98
N HIS A 118 -42.38 56.12 -18.92
CA HIS A 118 -42.12 54.67 -18.76
C HIS A 118 -40.80 54.23 -19.43
N GLU A 119 -40.04 55.18 -19.98
CA GLU A 119 -38.73 54.93 -20.54
C GLU A 119 -37.70 54.74 -19.43
N TYR A 120 -36.94 53.64 -19.50
CA TYR A 120 -35.99 53.24 -18.45
C TYR A 120 -35.06 54.37 -17.99
N LEU A 121 -34.49 55.14 -18.93
CA LEU A 121 -33.55 56.22 -18.60
C LEU A 121 -34.21 57.40 -17.88
N ASP A 122 -35.48 57.68 -18.18
CA ASP A 122 -36.21 58.77 -17.54
C ASP A 122 -36.56 58.37 -16.09
N VAL A 123 -37.09 57.17 -15.89
CA VAL A 123 -37.42 56.66 -14.54
C VAL A 123 -36.15 56.52 -13.69
N LEU A 124 -35.03 56.06 -14.28
CA LEU A 124 -33.73 56.00 -13.61
C LEU A 124 -33.24 57.40 -13.22
N THR A 125 -33.46 58.40 -14.08
CA THR A 125 -33.12 59.80 -13.80
C THR A 125 -33.95 60.34 -12.64
N ASP A 126 -35.26 60.08 -12.63
CA ASP A 126 -36.14 60.47 -11.52
C ASP A 126 -35.71 59.84 -10.21
N PHE A 127 -35.49 58.51 -10.21
CA PHE A 127 -34.97 57.79 -9.05
C PHE A 127 -33.67 58.42 -8.52
N GLY A 128 -32.69 58.64 -9.40
CA GLY A 128 -31.38 59.16 -9.03
C GLY A 128 -31.40 60.60 -8.50
N LEU A 129 -32.32 61.44 -9.00
CA LEU A 129 -32.48 62.82 -8.54
C LEU A 129 -33.29 62.93 -7.24
N LEU A 130 -34.29 62.07 -7.06
CA LEU A 130 -35.18 62.10 -5.90
C LEU A 130 -34.58 61.45 -4.68
N LEU A 131 -33.90 60.30 -4.82
CA LEU A 131 -33.39 59.53 -3.69
C LEU A 131 -32.53 60.37 -2.72
N PRO A 132 -31.59 61.23 -3.16
CA PRO A 132 -30.78 62.07 -2.27
C PRO A 132 -31.58 63.16 -1.53
N LEU A 133 -32.77 63.52 -2.01
CA LEU A 133 -33.63 64.55 -1.44
C LEU A 133 -34.62 63.98 -0.41
N MET A 134 -34.69 62.65 -0.28
CA MET A 134 -35.62 61.97 0.62
C MET A 134 -35.06 61.85 2.04
N LYS A 135 -35.96 61.85 3.01
CA LYS A 135 -35.62 61.48 4.39
C LYS A 135 -35.21 60.01 4.42
N VAL A 136 -34.25 59.74 5.30
CA VAL A 136 -34.02 58.38 5.79
C VAL A 136 -35.33 57.82 6.36
N GLY A 137 -35.72 56.62 5.94
CA GLY A 137 -37.00 56.04 6.30
C GLY A 137 -38.21 56.62 5.55
N GLY A 138 -38.02 57.52 4.58
CA GLY A 138 -39.07 57.99 3.68
C GLY A 138 -39.48 56.91 2.68
N TRP A 139 -40.66 57.07 2.07
CA TRP A 139 -41.24 56.07 1.17
C TRP A 139 -41.10 56.49 -0.28
N MET A 140 -40.69 55.59 -1.17
CA MET A 140 -40.62 55.83 -2.61
C MET A 140 -41.44 54.78 -3.33
N ALA A 141 -42.34 55.20 -4.21
CA ALA A 141 -43.24 54.38 -4.97
C ALA A 141 -43.06 54.62 -6.47
N PHE A 142 -43.19 53.53 -7.24
CA PHE A 142 -43.15 53.50 -8.69
C PHE A 142 -44.46 52.91 -9.18
N HIS A 143 -45.05 53.56 -10.17
CA HIS A 143 -46.17 53.01 -10.90
C HIS A 143 -45.69 52.08 -12.02
N ASP A 144 -46.60 51.24 -12.53
CA ASP A 144 -46.37 50.42 -13.72
C ASP A 144 -45.13 49.50 -13.69
N VAL A 145 -44.80 48.96 -12.51
CA VAL A 145 -43.81 47.88 -12.33
C VAL A 145 -44.43 46.55 -12.82
N VAL A 146 -44.42 46.37 -14.15
CA VAL A 146 -44.97 45.22 -14.85
C VAL A 146 -44.32 45.06 -16.22
N GLU A 147 -44.25 43.84 -16.76
CA GLU A 147 -43.61 43.52 -18.05
C GLU A 147 -44.08 44.38 -19.25
N THR A 148 -45.31 44.92 -19.22
CA THR A 148 -45.82 45.80 -20.28
C THR A 148 -45.06 47.13 -20.34
N TRP A 149 -44.47 47.54 -19.22
CA TRP A 149 -43.67 48.75 -19.06
C TRP A 149 -42.26 48.39 -18.56
N PRO A 150 -41.42 47.85 -19.47
CA PRO A 150 -40.14 47.26 -19.09
C PRO A 150 -39.19 48.25 -18.42
N GLY A 151 -39.31 49.56 -18.68
CA GLY A 151 -38.47 50.57 -18.02
C GLY A 151 -38.68 50.61 -16.51
N CYS A 152 -39.93 50.68 -16.06
CA CYS A 152 -40.29 50.65 -14.63
C CYS A 152 -39.96 49.28 -14.00
N ASP A 153 -40.30 48.20 -14.70
CA ASP A 153 -40.08 46.83 -14.25
C ASP A 153 -38.59 46.52 -14.01
N TYR A 154 -37.74 46.77 -15.02
CA TYR A 154 -36.30 46.54 -14.92
C TYR A 154 -35.65 47.41 -13.85
N LEU A 155 -35.99 48.71 -13.80
CA LEU A 155 -35.41 49.59 -12.79
C LEU A 155 -35.74 49.13 -11.37
N TRP A 156 -37.00 48.73 -11.15
CA TRP A 156 -37.44 48.24 -9.85
C TRP A 156 -36.66 46.98 -9.45
N HIS A 157 -36.62 45.99 -10.33
CA HIS A 157 -36.05 44.68 -10.05
C HIS A 157 -34.52 44.65 -10.03
N ASP A 158 -33.85 45.48 -10.81
CA ASP A 158 -32.39 45.47 -10.92
C ASP A 158 -31.71 46.43 -9.92
N ILE A 159 -32.38 47.52 -9.54
CA ILE A 159 -31.76 48.61 -8.78
C ILE A 159 -32.56 48.97 -7.52
N VAL A 160 -33.79 49.43 -7.69
CA VAL A 160 -34.53 50.12 -6.61
C VAL A 160 -34.80 49.19 -5.43
N LYS A 161 -35.23 47.96 -5.70
CA LYS A 161 -35.53 46.95 -4.66
C LYS A 161 -34.33 46.62 -3.77
N PHE A 162 -33.10 46.84 -4.23
CA PHE A 162 -31.90 46.62 -3.42
C PHE A 162 -31.45 47.88 -2.66
N ARG A 163 -31.91 49.06 -3.09
CA ARG A 163 -31.63 50.36 -2.47
C ARG A 163 -32.66 50.74 -1.40
N LEU A 164 -33.85 50.16 -1.47
CA LEU A 164 -34.92 50.36 -0.50
C LEU A 164 -35.08 49.11 0.40
N THR A 165 -35.87 49.25 1.45
CA THR A 165 -36.30 48.20 2.39
C THR A 165 -37.83 48.21 2.53
N ASP A 166 -38.41 47.36 3.37
CA ASP A 166 -39.86 47.34 3.69
C ASP A 166 -40.77 47.39 2.44
N HIS A 167 -40.52 46.52 1.46
CA HIS A 167 -41.24 46.58 0.18
C HIS A 167 -42.73 46.25 0.32
N GLU A 168 -43.56 47.10 -0.27
CA GLU A 168 -45.01 46.94 -0.36
C GLU A 168 -45.48 47.05 -1.82
N TYR A 169 -46.58 46.38 -2.14
CA TYR A 169 -47.10 46.31 -3.51
C TYR A 169 -48.62 46.50 -3.52
N SER A 170 -49.11 47.18 -4.55
CA SER A 170 -50.53 47.22 -4.91
C SER A 170 -50.63 47.06 -6.42
N THR A 171 -50.99 45.86 -6.87
CA THR A 171 -51.03 45.49 -8.29
C THR A 171 -49.71 45.78 -9.02
N THR A 172 -49.68 46.76 -9.93
CA THR A 172 -48.48 47.20 -10.68
C THR A 172 -47.71 48.33 -9.98
N LEU A 173 -48.16 48.76 -8.80
CA LEU A 173 -47.47 49.76 -8.00
C LEU A 173 -46.54 49.04 -7.00
N ALA A 174 -45.27 49.43 -6.99
CA ALA A 174 -44.29 48.95 -6.04
C ALA A 174 -43.75 50.10 -5.19
N CYS A 175 -43.57 49.87 -3.90
CA CYS A 175 -43.13 50.88 -2.95
C CYS A 175 -42.08 50.30 -2.00
N GLY A 176 -41.12 51.11 -1.58
CA GLY A 176 -40.12 50.73 -0.60
C GLY A 176 -39.66 51.93 0.21
N ARG A 177 -38.96 51.66 1.30
CA ARG A 177 -38.51 52.65 2.27
C ARG A 177 -37.02 52.92 2.10
N VAL A 178 -36.61 54.19 2.16
CA VAL A 178 -35.19 54.57 2.09
C VAL A 178 -34.47 54.02 3.32
N LYS A 179 -33.45 53.19 3.09
CA LYS A 179 -32.67 52.54 4.17
C LYS A 179 -32.15 53.55 5.19
N THR A 180 -32.16 53.13 6.44
CA THR A 180 -31.61 53.87 7.56
C THR A 180 -30.10 53.75 7.65
N THR A 181 -29.48 54.74 8.30
CA THR A 181 -28.05 54.69 8.61
C THR A 181 -27.71 53.44 9.43
N GLN A 182 -28.64 53.01 10.30
CA GLN A 182 -28.48 51.79 11.08
C GLN A 182 -28.49 50.55 10.18
N GLU A 183 -29.48 50.38 9.30
CA GLU A 183 -29.55 49.23 8.38
C GLU A 183 -28.32 49.15 7.46
N LEU A 184 -27.88 50.30 6.92
CA LEU A 184 -26.65 50.36 6.13
C LEU A 184 -25.39 49.99 6.94
N SER A 185 -25.36 50.35 8.22
CA SER A 185 -24.24 49.99 9.10
C SER A 185 -24.25 48.51 9.48
N GLU A 186 -25.42 47.92 9.68
CA GLU A 186 -25.60 46.48 9.95
C GLU A 186 -25.16 45.65 8.73
N GLU A 187 -25.62 46.02 7.51
CA GLU A 187 -25.18 45.38 6.26
C GLU A 187 -23.66 45.49 6.07
N LEU A 188 -23.07 46.65 6.38
CA LEU A 188 -21.62 46.84 6.27
C LEU A 188 -20.86 46.01 7.31
N GLN A 189 -21.42 45.83 8.51
CA GLN A 189 -20.84 44.98 9.54
C GLN A 189 -20.89 43.50 9.11
N GLU A 190 -22.03 43.01 8.63
CA GLU A 190 -22.17 41.65 8.10
C GLU A 190 -21.20 41.39 6.94
N LEU A 191 -21.04 42.35 6.02
CA LEU A 191 -20.09 42.25 4.91
C LEU A 191 -18.64 42.13 5.41
N ASN A 192 -18.28 42.86 6.46
CA ASN A 192 -16.95 42.79 7.06
C ASN A 192 -16.70 41.46 7.79
N GLU A 193 -17.72 40.91 8.45
CA GLU A 193 -17.66 39.59 9.08
C GLU A 193 -17.48 38.48 8.03
N LEU A 194 -18.25 38.53 6.94
CA LEU A 194 -18.10 37.61 5.80
C LEU A 194 -16.72 37.69 5.16
N ARG A 195 -16.19 38.91 4.96
CA ARG A 195 -14.84 39.11 4.45
C ARG A 195 -13.79 38.48 5.38
N THR A 196 -13.97 38.60 6.68
CA THR A 196 -13.07 38.00 7.68
C THR A 196 -13.10 36.48 7.60
N LEU A 197 -14.29 35.88 7.52
CA LEU A 197 -14.47 34.43 7.36
C LEU A 197 -13.83 33.91 6.05
N LEU A 198 -13.96 34.67 4.95
CA LEU A 198 -13.36 34.29 3.68
C LEU A 198 -11.83 34.19 3.76
N VAL A 199 -11.18 35.15 4.41
CA VAL A 199 -9.71 35.15 4.60
C VAL A 199 -9.27 33.97 5.47
N GLN A 200 -10.00 33.67 6.55
CA GLN A 200 -9.70 32.52 7.40
C GLN A 200 -9.84 31.19 6.64
N SER A 201 -10.87 31.04 5.82
CA SER A 201 -11.06 29.86 4.98
C SER A 201 -9.92 29.67 3.98
N GLN A 202 -9.42 30.74 3.37
CA GLN A 202 -8.29 30.67 2.44
C GLN A 202 -7.00 30.22 3.13
N GLN A 203 -6.70 30.76 4.31
CA GLN A 203 -5.54 30.36 5.11
C GLN A 203 -5.59 28.88 5.52
N LEU A 204 -6.78 28.39 5.92
CA LEU A 204 -6.96 26.97 6.25
C LEU A 204 -6.75 26.06 5.03
N GLN A 205 -7.20 26.47 3.83
CA GLN A 205 -6.96 25.72 2.61
C GLN A 205 -5.47 25.65 2.25
N GLU A 206 -4.73 26.76 2.37
CA GLU A 206 -3.28 26.78 2.15
C GLU A 206 -2.54 25.86 3.13
N SER A 207 -2.87 25.94 4.43
CA SER A 207 -2.29 25.07 5.45
C SER A 207 -2.55 23.59 5.18
N GLY A 208 -3.80 23.23 4.83
CA GLY A 208 -4.16 21.86 4.47
C GLY A 208 -3.42 21.36 3.21
N SER A 209 -3.19 22.24 2.22
CA SER A 209 -2.41 21.87 1.03
C SER A 209 -0.95 21.59 1.36
N ILE A 210 -0.34 22.38 2.25
CA ILE A 210 1.05 22.18 2.69
C ILE A 210 1.18 20.85 3.45
N GLU A 211 0.27 20.55 4.37
CA GLU A 211 0.27 19.28 5.11
C GLU A 211 0.09 18.06 4.19
N LEU A 212 -0.74 18.19 3.15
CA LEU A 212 -0.92 17.13 2.15
C LEU A 212 0.36 16.88 1.36
N GLU A 213 1.04 17.93 0.90
CA GLU A 213 2.31 17.82 0.17
C GLU A 213 3.41 17.18 1.02
N GLN A 214 3.50 17.57 2.30
CA GLN A 214 4.42 16.96 3.26
C GLN A 214 4.12 15.46 3.47
N SER A 215 2.85 15.10 3.58
CA SER A 215 2.42 13.71 3.75
C SER A 215 2.72 12.87 2.49
N GLN A 216 2.49 13.41 1.30
CA GLN A 216 2.84 12.76 0.03
C GLN A 216 4.36 12.55 -0.10
N THR A 217 5.15 13.54 0.32
CA THR A 217 6.61 13.44 0.30
C THR A 217 7.11 12.34 1.24
N LYS A 218 6.58 12.28 2.47
CA LYS A 218 6.90 11.20 3.44
C LYS A 218 6.49 9.83 2.92
N LEU A 219 5.33 9.72 2.26
CA LEU A 219 4.87 8.47 1.67
C LEU A 219 5.84 7.99 0.58
N LYS A 220 6.27 8.89 -0.31
CA LYS A 220 7.26 8.57 -1.36
C LYS A 220 8.59 8.09 -0.77
N GLN A 221 9.11 8.77 0.24
CA GLN A 221 10.34 8.34 0.94
C GLN A 221 10.19 6.96 1.56
N THR A 222 9.03 6.67 2.17
CA THR A 222 8.75 5.36 2.77
C THR A 222 8.68 4.27 1.71
N GLN A 223 8.11 4.55 0.53
CA GLN A 223 8.08 3.62 -0.59
C GLN A 223 9.48 3.31 -1.15
N GLU A 224 10.34 4.33 -1.27
CA GLU A 224 11.74 4.14 -1.69
C GLU A 224 12.50 3.26 -0.67
N GLN A 225 12.36 3.52 0.63
CA GLN A 225 12.98 2.69 1.68
C GLN A 225 12.47 1.24 1.67
N LEU A 226 11.18 1.04 1.38
CA LEU A 226 10.60 -0.29 1.28
C LEU A 226 11.20 -1.06 0.09
N GLN A 227 11.39 -0.40 -1.05
CA GLN A 227 12.02 -1.00 -2.24
C GLN A 227 13.47 -1.38 -1.94
N ASP A 228 14.26 -0.49 -1.33
CA ASP A 228 15.64 -0.78 -0.95
C ASP A 228 15.73 -1.99 0.00
N THR A 229 14.81 -2.07 0.97
CA THR A 229 14.73 -3.19 1.91
C THR A 229 14.39 -4.50 1.19
N GLN A 230 13.48 -4.45 0.20
CA GLN A 230 13.10 -5.61 -0.60
C GLN A 230 14.27 -6.12 -1.46
N ASP A 231 15.05 -5.22 -2.05
CA ASP A 231 16.23 -5.55 -2.85
C ASP A 231 17.32 -6.19 -1.98
N GLN A 232 17.58 -5.63 -0.79
CA GLN A 232 18.51 -6.22 0.19
C GLN A 232 18.07 -7.62 0.64
N LEU A 233 16.77 -7.84 0.84
CA LEU A 233 16.24 -9.15 1.19
C LEU A 233 16.46 -10.17 0.07
N GLN A 234 16.20 -9.80 -1.19
CA GLN A 234 16.46 -10.67 -2.34
C GLN A 234 17.95 -11.03 -2.47
N GLN A 235 18.82 -10.04 -2.30
CA GLN A 235 20.27 -10.27 -2.33
C GLN A 235 20.70 -11.25 -1.22
N THR A 236 20.21 -11.05 -0.01
CA THR A 236 20.51 -11.92 1.14
C THR A 236 20.01 -13.35 0.92
N GLN A 237 18.80 -13.50 0.37
CA GLN A 237 18.26 -14.81 -0.01
C GLN A 237 19.12 -15.51 -1.06
N GLY A 238 19.58 -14.78 -2.09
CA GLY A 238 20.48 -15.33 -3.11
C GLY A 238 21.83 -15.77 -2.54
N GLN A 239 22.43 -14.97 -1.65
CA GLN A 239 23.66 -15.34 -0.94
C GLN A 239 23.47 -16.61 -0.10
N PHE A 240 22.35 -16.71 0.62
CA PHE A 240 22.04 -17.88 1.43
C PHE A 240 21.87 -19.15 0.59
N GLN A 241 21.17 -19.07 -0.55
CA GLN A 241 21.03 -20.19 -1.49
C GLN A 241 22.40 -20.63 -2.03
N ASN A 242 23.24 -19.68 -2.43
CA ASN A 242 24.59 -19.99 -2.92
C ASN A 242 25.44 -20.70 -1.86
N ALA A 243 25.43 -20.19 -0.61
CA ALA A 243 26.14 -20.79 0.50
C ALA A 243 25.64 -22.22 0.82
N GLN A 244 24.33 -22.47 0.72
CA GLN A 244 23.78 -23.82 0.88
C GLN A 244 24.29 -24.77 -0.21
N VAL A 245 24.28 -24.35 -1.48
CA VAL A 245 24.76 -25.16 -2.60
C VAL A 245 26.25 -25.50 -2.43
N GLU A 246 27.08 -24.51 -2.09
CA GLU A 246 28.51 -24.70 -1.88
C GLU A 246 28.81 -25.67 -0.73
N LEU A 247 28.06 -25.56 0.39
CA LEU A 247 28.19 -26.48 1.52
C LEU A 247 27.85 -27.92 1.14
N VAL A 248 26.75 -28.12 0.41
CA VAL A 248 26.31 -29.46 -0.03
C VAL A 248 27.33 -30.06 -1.00
N GLN A 249 27.77 -29.29 -2.01
CA GLN A 249 28.76 -29.75 -2.99
C GLN A 249 30.08 -30.13 -2.32
N THR A 250 30.57 -29.31 -1.39
CA THR A 250 31.84 -29.56 -0.70
C THR A 250 31.77 -30.82 0.17
N LYS A 251 30.70 -30.98 0.97
CA LYS A 251 30.52 -32.17 1.81
C LYS A 251 30.36 -33.44 0.98
N LEU A 252 29.63 -33.38 -0.12
CA LEU A 252 29.44 -34.52 -1.03
C LEU A 252 30.78 -34.94 -1.64
N LYS A 253 31.58 -33.98 -2.12
CA LYS A 253 32.92 -34.25 -2.67
C LYS A 253 33.83 -34.91 -1.63
N GLN A 254 33.91 -34.37 -0.41
CA GLN A 254 34.71 -34.96 0.67
C GLN A 254 34.26 -36.38 1.01
N THR A 255 32.95 -36.62 1.07
CA THR A 255 32.40 -37.95 1.34
C THR A 255 32.74 -38.93 0.22
N GLN A 256 32.69 -38.48 -1.04
CA GLN A 256 33.05 -39.30 -2.19
C GLN A 256 34.53 -39.67 -2.22
N GLU A 257 35.42 -38.74 -1.87
CA GLU A 257 36.87 -38.99 -1.72
C GLU A 257 37.14 -40.00 -0.60
N GLN A 258 36.53 -39.83 0.57
CA GLN A 258 36.64 -40.79 1.68
C GLN A 258 36.15 -42.20 1.32
N LEU A 259 35.05 -42.29 0.57
CA LEU A 259 34.51 -43.57 0.10
C LEU A 259 35.48 -44.27 -0.86
N GLN A 260 36.09 -43.53 -1.80
CA GLN A 260 37.09 -44.07 -2.72
C GLN A 260 38.32 -44.60 -1.99
N ASP A 261 38.81 -43.87 -0.99
CA ASP A 261 39.95 -44.30 -0.17
C ASP A 261 39.61 -45.54 0.65
N THR A 262 38.43 -45.57 1.26
CA THR A 262 37.94 -46.76 1.99
C THR A 262 37.81 -47.96 1.07
N GLN A 263 37.31 -47.79 -0.15
CA GLN A 263 37.22 -48.84 -1.15
C GLN A 263 38.60 -49.37 -1.56
N LYS A 264 39.59 -48.49 -1.74
CA LYS A 264 40.99 -48.89 -1.98
C LYS A 264 41.57 -49.71 -0.83
N GLN A 265 41.35 -49.26 0.41
CA GLN A 265 41.80 -49.98 1.60
C GLN A 265 41.16 -51.37 1.68
N LEU A 266 39.87 -51.47 1.38
CA LEU A 266 39.15 -52.74 1.35
C LEU A 266 39.71 -53.71 0.30
N GLN A 267 40.01 -53.24 -0.92
CA GLN A 267 40.64 -54.06 -1.96
C GLN A 267 42.02 -54.56 -1.54
N ASN A 268 42.83 -53.70 -0.93
CA ASN A 268 44.14 -54.08 -0.40
C ASN A 268 44.01 -55.13 0.72
N ALA A 269 43.07 -54.94 1.65
CA ALA A 269 42.79 -55.90 2.71
C ALA A 269 42.34 -57.25 2.12
N LYS A 270 41.46 -57.25 1.11
CA LYS A 270 41.03 -58.45 0.40
C LYS A 270 42.22 -59.19 -0.24
N GLY A 271 43.09 -58.48 -0.95
CA GLY A 271 44.30 -59.07 -1.54
C GLY A 271 45.23 -59.69 -0.49
N LYS A 272 45.38 -59.05 0.68
CA LYS A 272 46.12 -59.64 1.81
C LYS A 272 45.47 -60.91 2.34
N VAL A 273 44.14 -60.95 2.46
CA VAL A 273 43.41 -62.15 2.87
C VAL A 273 43.61 -63.29 1.87
N GLU A 274 43.51 -63.02 0.56
CA GLU A 274 43.75 -64.02 -0.50
C GLU A 274 45.19 -64.56 -0.48
N LEU A 275 46.17 -63.68 -0.20
CA LEU A 275 47.56 -64.08 -0.03
C LEU A 275 47.74 -65.01 1.17
N VAL A 276 47.18 -64.64 2.32
CA VAL A 276 47.24 -65.46 3.54
C VAL A 276 46.53 -66.80 3.34
N GLN A 277 45.39 -66.83 2.65
CA GLN A 277 44.70 -68.07 2.30
C GLN A 277 45.59 -68.98 1.43
N THR A 278 46.28 -68.42 0.44
CA THR A 278 47.21 -69.18 -0.41
C THR A 278 48.38 -69.74 0.40
N GLN A 279 48.98 -68.93 1.27
CA GLN A 279 50.07 -69.36 2.15
C GLN A 279 49.62 -70.44 3.14
N PHE A 280 48.42 -70.31 3.69
CA PHE A 280 47.84 -71.30 4.60
C PHE A 280 47.65 -72.64 3.89
N LYS A 281 47.13 -72.64 2.66
CA LYS A 281 46.98 -73.85 1.84
C LYS A 281 48.33 -74.52 1.56
N GLN A 282 49.34 -73.75 1.15
CA GLN A 282 50.70 -74.26 0.95
C GLN A 282 51.29 -74.88 2.23
N THR A 283 51.09 -74.21 3.36
CA THR A 283 51.54 -74.71 4.67
C THR A 283 50.82 -76.02 5.04
N GLN A 284 49.52 -76.13 4.75
CA GLN A 284 48.75 -77.35 4.96
C GLN A 284 49.27 -78.51 4.08
N GLU A 285 49.57 -78.26 2.81
CA GLU A 285 50.15 -79.25 1.89
C GLU A 285 51.54 -79.71 2.37
N GLN A 286 52.40 -78.79 2.82
CA GLN A 286 53.70 -79.12 3.40
C GLN A 286 53.57 -79.96 4.69
N LEU A 287 52.60 -79.63 5.54
CA LEU A 287 52.33 -80.40 6.75
C LEU A 287 51.91 -81.83 6.40
N GLN A 288 51.06 -82.02 5.40
CA GLN A 288 50.64 -83.34 4.94
C GLN A 288 51.82 -84.15 4.38
N GLN A 289 52.66 -83.55 3.55
CA GLN A 289 53.88 -84.20 3.05
C GLN A 289 54.82 -84.61 4.19
N THR A 290 54.98 -83.74 5.20
CA THR A 290 55.81 -84.04 6.38
C THR A 290 55.22 -85.21 7.19
N GLN A 291 53.90 -85.27 7.35
CA GLN A 291 53.23 -86.40 8.01
C GLN A 291 53.44 -87.72 7.24
N GLU A 292 53.33 -87.71 5.91
CA GLU A 292 53.59 -88.88 5.07
C GLU A 292 55.05 -89.35 5.18
N GLN A 293 56.01 -88.43 5.15
CA GLN A 293 57.43 -88.74 5.36
C GLN A 293 57.70 -89.32 6.75
N LEU A 294 57.05 -88.78 7.79
CA LEU A 294 57.16 -89.30 9.15
C LEU A 294 56.64 -90.74 9.23
N GLN A 295 55.50 -91.03 8.59
CA GLN A 295 54.92 -92.37 8.55
C GLN A 295 55.86 -93.36 7.82
N GLN A 296 56.41 -92.98 6.66
CA GLN A 296 57.40 -93.78 5.94
C GLN A 296 58.65 -94.05 6.79
N THR A 297 59.14 -93.03 7.49
CA THR A 297 60.31 -93.17 8.38
C THR A 297 60.00 -94.12 9.55
N GLN A 298 58.78 -94.06 10.09
CA GLN A 298 58.34 -94.95 11.16
C GLN A 298 58.23 -96.40 10.68
N GLU A 299 57.74 -96.65 9.46
CA GLU A 299 57.72 -97.98 8.84
C GLU A 299 59.13 -98.51 8.60
N GLN A 300 60.03 -97.67 8.07
CA GLN A 300 61.44 -98.05 7.89
C GLN A 300 62.09 -98.43 9.22
N LEU A 301 61.86 -97.64 10.28
CA LEU A 301 62.37 -97.93 11.61
C LEU A 301 61.84 -99.28 12.14
N GLN A 302 60.56 -99.59 11.93
CA GLN A 302 59.99 -100.89 12.29
C GLN A 302 60.66 -102.04 11.52
N ASN A 303 60.88 -101.88 10.21
CA ASN A 303 61.56 -102.89 9.41
C ASN A 303 63.01 -103.12 9.88
N THR A 304 63.76 -102.06 10.12
CA THR A 304 65.13 -102.17 10.67
C THR A 304 65.14 -102.81 12.06
N GLN A 305 64.14 -102.52 12.90
CA GLN A 305 63.99 -103.17 14.20
C GLN A 305 63.77 -104.69 14.05
N VAL A 306 62.96 -105.11 13.08
CA VAL A 306 62.72 -106.54 12.76
C VAL A 306 64.02 -107.20 12.26
N GLU A 307 64.71 -106.57 11.31
CA GLU A 307 66.00 -107.08 10.81
C GLU A 307 67.05 -107.21 11.91
N LEU A 308 67.10 -106.24 12.84
CA LEU A 308 68.01 -106.28 13.98
C LEU A 308 67.72 -107.47 14.90
N VAL A 309 66.44 -107.74 15.21
CA VAL A 309 66.04 -108.91 16.02
C VAL A 309 66.41 -110.22 15.30
N GLN A 310 66.16 -110.31 14.00
CA GLN A 310 66.56 -111.48 13.21
C GLN A 310 68.07 -111.71 13.22
N SER A 311 68.86 -110.64 13.09
CA SER A 311 70.33 -110.69 13.16
C SER A 311 70.81 -111.15 14.54
N GLN A 312 70.20 -110.66 15.62
CA GLN A 312 70.49 -111.10 17.00
C GLN A 312 70.19 -112.59 17.19
N GLN A 313 69.03 -113.08 16.71
CA GLN A 313 68.67 -114.50 16.76
C GLN A 313 69.65 -115.37 15.97
N LEU A 314 70.09 -114.91 14.79
CA LEU A 314 71.08 -115.61 13.98
C LEU A 314 72.44 -115.68 14.70
N GLN A 315 72.83 -114.60 15.37
CA GLN A 315 74.06 -114.55 16.16
C GLN A 315 74.00 -115.55 17.33
N GLU A 316 72.88 -115.65 18.04
CA GLU A 316 72.66 -116.67 19.08
C GLU A 316 72.77 -118.09 18.52
N SER A 317 72.09 -118.38 17.40
CA SER A 317 72.15 -119.70 16.75
C SER A 317 73.58 -120.09 16.37
N LYS A 318 74.34 -119.18 15.74
CA LYS A 318 75.75 -119.42 15.41
C LYS A 318 76.62 -119.60 16.65
N SER A 319 76.33 -118.92 17.74
CA SER A 319 77.05 -119.09 19.00
C SER A 319 76.83 -120.49 19.60
N ILE A 320 75.60 -121.02 19.50
CA ILE A 320 75.27 -122.40 19.93
C ILE A 320 76.01 -123.42 19.05
N GLU A 321 75.98 -123.24 17.72
CA GLU A 321 76.66 -124.11 16.77
C GLU A 321 78.18 -124.13 16.98
N LEU A 322 78.78 -122.97 17.27
CA LEU A 322 80.19 -122.84 17.63
C LEU A 322 80.52 -123.63 18.91
N GLN A 323 79.68 -123.54 19.95
CA GLN A 323 79.86 -124.31 21.18
C GLN A 323 79.80 -125.82 20.93
N GLN A 324 78.84 -126.29 20.12
CA GLN A 324 78.75 -127.70 19.72
C GLN A 324 80.01 -128.15 18.99
N THR A 325 80.49 -127.37 18.03
CA THR A 325 81.69 -127.70 17.25
C THR A 325 82.94 -127.74 18.15
N GLN A 326 83.06 -126.82 19.10
CA GLN A 326 84.15 -126.83 20.09
C GLN A 326 84.10 -128.06 20.99
N TYR A 327 82.90 -128.48 21.40
CA TYR A 327 82.69 -129.70 22.16
C TYR A 327 83.12 -130.94 21.37
N GLU A 328 82.69 -131.08 20.11
CA GLU A 328 83.09 -132.18 19.23
C GLU A 328 84.60 -132.22 18.98
N LEU A 329 85.21 -131.05 18.73
CA LEU A 329 86.65 -130.93 18.56
C LEU A 329 87.42 -131.36 19.80
N HIS A 330 86.94 -130.98 20.99
CA HIS A 330 87.54 -131.41 22.26
C HIS A 330 87.43 -132.92 22.44
N HIS A 331 86.26 -133.49 22.12
CA HIS A 331 86.03 -134.92 22.19
C HIS A 331 86.95 -135.71 21.23
N SER A 332 87.11 -135.24 19.99
CA SER A 332 88.01 -135.89 19.02
C SER A 332 89.48 -135.81 19.46
N LYS A 333 89.91 -134.69 20.08
CA LYS A 333 91.25 -134.58 20.67
C LYS A 333 91.49 -135.59 21.79
N LEU A 334 90.48 -135.84 22.64
CA LEU A 334 90.55 -136.87 23.68
C LEU A 334 90.66 -138.29 23.08
N GLU A 335 89.90 -138.60 22.03
CA GLU A 335 90.00 -139.88 21.32
C GLU A 335 91.39 -140.10 20.69
N VAL A 336 91.95 -139.08 20.04
CA VAL A 336 93.29 -139.14 19.46
C VAL A 336 94.36 -139.33 20.56
N ALA A 337 94.21 -138.70 21.71
CA ALA A 337 95.10 -138.88 22.85
C ALA A 337 95.01 -140.31 23.42
N ALA A 338 93.81 -140.88 23.52
CA ALA A 338 93.60 -142.28 23.90
C ALA A 338 94.20 -143.26 22.87
N MET A 339 94.03 -143.00 21.57
CA MET A 339 94.65 -143.79 20.49
C MET A 339 96.18 -143.83 20.58
N LYS A 340 96.83 -142.71 20.91
CA LYS A 340 98.31 -142.63 21.00
C LYS A 340 98.91 -143.40 22.18
N THR A 341 98.12 -143.74 23.21
CA THR A 341 98.60 -144.49 24.39
C THR A 341 98.34 -146.01 24.31
N SER A 342 97.61 -146.45 23.27
CA SER A 342 97.25 -147.85 23.03
C SER A 342 98.45 -148.78 22.77
N LYS A 343 98.33 -150.04 23.19
CA LYS A 343 99.30 -151.13 22.94
C LYS A 343 99.59 -151.32 21.44
N PHE A 344 98.60 -151.05 20.58
CA PHE A 344 98.72 -151.17 19.13
C PHE A 344 99.64 -150.09 18.52
N TRP A 345 99.56 -148.85 19.02
CA TRP A 345 100.42 -147.75 18.57
C TRP A 345 101.87 -147.97 19.03
N LYS A 346 102.08 -148.52 20.23
CA LYS A 346 103.40 -148.92 20.73
C LYS A 346 104.01 -150.05 19.88
N LEU A 347 103.24 -151.09 19.54
CA LEU A 347 103.66 -152.16 18.61
C LEU A 347 103.99 -151.64 17.21
N ARG A 348 103.17 -150.72 16.67
CA ARG A 348 103.42 -150.04 15.38
C ARG A 348 104.73 -149.24 15.41
N SER A 349 105.02 -148.52 16.50
CA SER A 349 106.28 -147.77 16.65
C SER A 349 107.53 -148.66 16.82
N LEU A 350 107.40 -149.84 17.42
CA LEU A 350 108.47 -150.86 17.50
C LEU A 350 108.69 -151.60 16.17
N TRP A 351 107.61 -151.87 15.42
CA TRP A 351 107.66 -152.47 14.09
C TRP A 351 108.34 -151.57 13.06
N PHE A 352 108.09 -150.25 13.09
CA PHE A 352 108.80 -149.29 12.24
C PHE A 352 110.31 -149.20 12.57
N LYS A 353 110.72 -149.40 13.84
CA LYS A 353 112.15 -149.49 14.23
C LYS A 353 112.83 -150.77 13.74
N PHE A 354 112.13 -151.91 13.74
CA PHE A 354 112.65 -153.18 13.20
C PHE A 354 112.76 -153.15 11.67
N LYS A 355 111.76 -152.59 10.98
CA LYS A 355 111.76 -152.45 9.51
C LYS A 355 112.96 -151.66 8.97
N GLY A 356 113.47 -150.67 9.72
CA GLY A 356 114.67 -149.92 9.36
C GLY A 356 116.00 -150.67 9.48
N LEU A 357 116.04 -151.80 10.19
CA LEU A 357 117.25 -152.60 10.43
C LEU A 357 117.49 -153.69 9.37
N VAL A 358 116.47 -154.03 8.56
CA VAL A 358 116.50 -155.18 7.60
C VAL A 358 116.38 -154.73 6.13
N GLY A 359 116.61 -153.46 5.83
CA GLY A 359 116.78 -152.99 4.44
C GLY A 359 115.54 -153.06 3.53
N LEU A 360 114.33 -152.94 4.08
CA LEU A 360 113.09 -152.79 3.30
C LEU A 360 112.52 -151.35 3.39
N PRO A 361 111.89 -150.83 2.32
CA PRO A 361 111.42 -149.44 2.26
C PRO A 361 110.33 -149.14 3.31
N ILE A 362 110.45 -147.97 3.93
CA ILE A 362 109.52 -147.44 4.94
C ILE A 362 108.84 -146.21 4.35
N ASP A 363 107.63 -146.37 3.83
CA ASP A 363 106.83 -145.22 3.45
C ASP A 363 106.15 -144.65 4.70
N ASN A 364 106.76 -143.57 5.17
CA ASN A 364 106.17 -142.56 6.04
C ASN A 364 105.28 -141.64 5.19
N GLN A 365 104.04 -141.44 5.59
CA GLN A 365 103.50 -140.13 6.01
C GLN A 365 102.16 -140.32 6.71
#